data_AF-A0A8D8CUB0-F1
#
_entry.id   AF-A0A8D8CUB0-F1
#
_cell.length_a   1.000
_cell.length_b   1.000
_cell.length_c   1.000
_cell.angle_alpha   90.00
_cell.angle_beta   90.00
_cell.angle_gamma   90.00
#
_symmetry.space_group_name_H-M   'P 1'
#
loop_
_entity.id
_entity.type
_entity.pdbx_description
1 polymer ?
#
loop_
_entity_poly.entity_id
_entity_poly.type
_entity_poly.pdbx_seq_one_letter_code
_entity_poly.pdbx_strand_id
1 'polypeptide(L)'
;AIFGAICLASRLSSPFHAFVLLEVAAVYFALGPILLAKIRSVPLLVATVGVCCYLLLQLSMTIFWTYMCVLAFVNGFCPLLFVRLQRHKNNIHGPWDEAIVSDFREENGSASSI
;
A
#
# COMPACT_ATOMS: atom_id res chain seq x y z
N ALA A 1 3.43 8.74 3.59
CA ALA A 1 3.93 10.10 3.34
C ALA A 1 3.08 11.15 4.03
N ILE A 2 1.79 11.27 3.69
CA ILE A 2 0.92 12.38 4.15
C ILE A 2 0.75 12.42 5.68
N PHE A 3 0.34 11.33 6.33
CA PHE A 3 0.14 11.33 7.79
C PHE A 3 1.41 11.66 8.58
N GLY A 4 2.56 11.12 8.18
CA GLY A 4 3.84 11.44 8.81
C GLY A 4 4.23 12.91 8.62
N ALA A 5 4.01 13.45 7.41
CA ALA A 5 4.24 14.86 7.12
C ALA A 5 3.32 15.78 7.94
N ILE A 6 2.05 15.41 8.14
CA ILE A 6 1.11 16.15 8.99
C ILE A 6 1.58 16.15 10.46
N CYS A 7 1.97 14.99 10.99
CA CYS A 7 2.49 14.90 12.37
C CYS A 7 3.74 15.77 12.58
N LEU A 8 4.63 15.81 11.58
CA LEU A 8 5.85 16.63 11.62
C LEU A 8 5.52 18.13 11.45
N ALA A 9 4.62 18.47 10.54
CA ALA A 9 4.15 19.84 10.30
C ALA A 9 3.52 20.44 11.57
N SER A 10 2.80 19.64 12.35
CA SER A 10 2.19 20.06 13.63
C SER A 10 3.21 20.51 14.69
N ARG A 11 4.49 20.16 14.53
CA ARG A 11 5.57 20.53 15.46
C ARG A 11 6.42 21.70 14.96
N LEU A 12 6.13 22.23 13.77
CA LEU A 12 6.94 23.25 13.12
C LEU A 12 6.44 24.65 13.47
N SER A 13 7.37 25.56 13.76
CA SER A 13 7.04 26.91 14.25
C SER A 13 6.57 27.87 13.16
N SER A 14 6.96 27.65 11.90
CA SER A 14 6.63 28.52 10.77
C SER A 14 5.59 27.88 9.84
N PRO A 15 4.51 28.59 9.50
CA PRO A 15 3.46 28.08 8.61
C PRO A 15 3.99 27.84 7.19
N PHE A 16 5.00 28.59 6.74
CA PHE A 16 5.61 28.40 5.42
C PHE A 16 6.31 27.05 5.30
N HIS A 17 7.05 26.64 6.32
CA HIS A 17 7.72 25.33 6.31
C HIS A 17 6.71 24.18 6.37
N ALA A 18 5.62 24.34 7.11
CA ALA A 18 4.53 23.36 7.15
C ALA A 18 3.84 23.25 5.77
N PHE A 19 3.57 24.37 5.10
CA PHE A 19 2.98 24.40 3.77
C PHE A 19 3.85 23.65 2.74
N VAL A 20 5.15 24.00 2.65
CA VAL A 20 6.08 23.35 1.73
C VAL A 20 6.20 21.85 2.02
N LEU A 21 6.27 21.45 3.30
CA LEU A 21 6.36 20.04 3.68
C LEU A 21 5.12 19.25 3.25
N LEU A 22 3.92 19.82 3.44
CA LEU A 22 2.67 19.19 3.05
C LEU A 22 2.50 19.12 1.53
N GLU A 23 2.89 20.16 0.81
CA GLU A 23 2.87 20.20 -0.66
C GLU A 23 3.81 19.14 -1.25
N VAL A 24 5.05 19.08 -0.77
CA VAL A 24 6.02 18.05 -1.20
C VAL A 24 5.49 16.66 -0.88
N ALA A 25 4.91 16.44 0.31
CA ALA A 25 4.32 15.16 0.67
C ALA A 25 3.14 14.77 -0.25
N ALA A 26 2.32 15.72 -0.68
CA ALA A 26 1.24 15.51 -1.62
C ALA A 26 1.76 15.17 -3.04
N VAL A 27 2.76 15.90 -3.52
CA VAL A 27 3.42 15.61 -4.82
C VAL A 27 4.04 14.21 -4.80
N TYR A 28 4.78 13.85 -3.76
CA TYR A 28 5.34 12.50 -3.64
C TYR A 28 4.28 11.41 -3.56
N PHE A 29 3.15 11.68 -2.90
CA PHE A 29 2.05 10.72 -2.86
C PHE A 29 1.42 10.51 -4.25
N ALA A 30 1.25 11.57 -5.03
CA ALA A 30 0.70 11.52 -6.38
C ALA A 30 1.68 10.93 -7.42
N LEU A 31 2.93 11.39 -7.43
CA LEU A 31 3.95 10.97 -8.39
C LEU A 31 4.61 9.63 -8.02
N GLY A 32 4.62 9.29 -6.74
CA GLY A 32 5.24 8.07 -6.22
C GLY A 32 4.90 6.81 -7.01
N PRO A 33 3.61 6.43 -7.16
CA PRO A 33 3.24 5.22 -7.89
C PRO A 33 3.68 5.24 -9.36
N ILE A 34 3.64 6.39 -10.03
CA ILE A 34 4.02 6.55 -11.44
C ILE A 34 5.52 6.35 -11.62
N LEU A 35 6.31 6.99 -10.74
CA LEU A 35 7.77 6.88 -10.75
C LEU A 35 8.21 5.46 -10.41
N LEU A 36 7.59 4.85 -9.39
CA LEU A 36 7.87 3.47 -9.02
C LEU A 36 7.49 2.51 -10.14
N ALA A 37 6.35 2.70 -10.81
CA ALA A 37 5.94 1.86 -11.93
C ALA A 37 6.95 1.88 -13.09
N LYS A 38 7.58 3.03 -13.35
CA LYS A 38 8.57 3.17 -14.42
C LYS A 38 9.94 2.60 -14.05
N ILE A 39 10.33 2.73 -12.77
CA ILE A 39 11.65 2.30 -12.27
C ILE A 39 11.64 0.83 -11.80
N ARG A 40 10.46 0.19 -11.69
CA ARG A 40 10.28 -1.14 -11.11
C ARG A 40 11.11 -2.20 -11.84
N SER A 41 12.32 -2.39 -11.34
CA SER A 41 13.28 -3.40 -11.76
C SER A 41 13.73 -4.14 -10.51
N VAL A 42 13.39 -5.42 -10.44
CA VAL A 42 13.78 -6.31 -9.34
C VAL A 42 15.28 -6.24 -9.03
N PRO A 43 16.21 -6.25 -10.02
CA PRO A 43 17.64 -6.15 -9.70
C PRO A 43 18.04 -4.81 -9.09
N LEU A 44 17.42 -3.69 -9.50
CA LEU A 44 17.69 -2.39 -8.86
C LEU A 44 17.19 -2.34 -7.42
N LEU A 45 16.05 -2.97 -7.14
CA LEU A 45 15.52 -3.07 -5.79
C LEU A 45 16.44 -3.92 -4.89
N VAL A 46 16.91 -5.06 -5.38
CA VAL A 46 17.85 -5.91 -4.64
C VAL A 46 19.18 -5.20 -4.42
N ALA A 47 19.70 -4.51 -5.43
CA ALA A 47 20.94 -3.75 -5.32
C ALA A 47 20.83 -2.62 -4.29
N THR A 48 19.76 -1.83 -4.32
CA THR A 48 19.53 -0.73 -3.37
C THR A 48 19.41 -1.25 -1.93
N VAL A 49 18.64 -2.31 -1.69
CA VAL A 49 18.55 -2.94 -0.37
C VAL A 49 19.90 -3.48 0.09
N GLY A 50 20.66 -4.12 -0.80
CA GLY A 50 21.99 -4.65 -0.49
C GLY A 50 22.99 -3.56 -0.08
N VAL A 51 23.02 -2.44 -0.83
CA VAL A 51 23.86 -1.27 -0.51
C VAL A 51 23.45 -0.67 0.83
N CYS A 52 22.15 -0.50 1.10
CA CYS A 52 21.68 -0.02 2.39
C CYS A 52 22.13 -0.94 3.53
N CYS A 53 21.94 -2.26 3.40
CA CYS A 53 22.39 -3.22 4.41
C CYS A 53 23.90 -3.12 4.68
N TYR A 54 24.72 -3.01 3.64
CA TYR A 54 26.17 -2.85 3.79
C TYR A 54 26.52 -1.57 4.57
N LEU A 55 25.94 -0.43 4.21
CA LEU A 55 26.18 0.85 4.90
C LEU A 55 25.72 0.80 6.37
N LEU A 56 24.57 0.17 6.64
CA LEU A 56 24.04 0.07 8.01
C LEU A 56 24.91 -0.84 8.90
N LEU A 57 25.45 -1.93 8.34
CA LEU A 57 26.39 -2.80 9.06
C LEU A 57 27.68 -2.07 9.47
N GLN A 58 28.17 -1.15 8.64
CA GLN A 58 29.33 -0.32 8.96
C GLN A 58 29.03 0.72 10.05
N LEU A 59 27.78 1.21 10.10
CA LEU A 59 27.39 2.26 11.04
C LEU A 59 27.06 1.71 12.43
N SER A 60 26.17 0.72 12.53
CA SER A 60 25.74 0.14 13.81
C SER A 60 24.91 -1.13 13.63
N MET A 61 25.26 -2.17 14.38
CA MET A 61 24.51 -3.43 14.41
C MET A 61 23.06 -3.25 14.90
N THR A 62 22.80 -2.32 15.84
CA THR A 62 21.45 -2.08 16.37
C THR A 62 20.53 -1.51 15.30
N ILE A 63 21.03 -0.58 14.49
CA ILE A 63 20.27 0.05 13.40
C ILE A 63 20.00 -0.96 12.30
N PHE A 64 20.98 -1.81 11.98
CA PHE A 64 20.82 -2.91 11.03
C PHE A 64 19.69 -3.87 11.43
N TRP A 65 19.69 -4.37 12.66
CA TRP A 65 18.62 -5.26 13.13
C TRP A 65 17.26 -4.60 13.12
N THR A 66 17.18 -3.34 13.54
CA THR A 66 15.92 -2.57 13.49
C THR A 66 15.40 -2.47 12.06
N TYR A 67 16.27 -2.16 11.10
CA TYR A 67 15.92 -2.09 9.68
C TYR A 67 15.41 -3.44 9.14
N MET A 68 16.11 -4.53 9.44
CA MET A 68 15.72 -5.88 9.01
C MET A 68 14.38 -6.32 9.60
N CYS A 69 14.15 -6.05 10.88
CA CYS A 69 12.87 -6.32 11.55
C CYS A 69 11.72 -5.56 10.89
N VAL A 70 11.90 -4.28 10.59
CA VAL A 70 10.88 -3.46 9.91
C VAL A 70 10.61 -3.98 8.49
N LEU A 71 11.65 -4.33 7.73
CA LEU A 71 11.47 -4.90 6.39
C LEU A 71 10.66 -6.20 6.41
N ALA A 72 11.00 -7.12 7.32
CA ALA A 72 10.27 -8.38 7.46
C ALA A 72 8.83 -8.16 7.93
N PHE A 73 8.62 -7.22 8.84
CA PHE A 73 7.29 -6.86 9.33
C PHE A 73 6.42 -6.28 8.22
N VAL A 74 6.90 -5.30 7.46
CA VAL A 74 6.11 -4.62 6.43
C VAL A 74 5.86 -5.54 5.22
N ASN A 75 6.87 -6.29 4.77
CA ASN A 75 6.75 -7.10 3.55
C ASN A 75 6.19 -8.51 3.77
N GLY A 76 6.30 -9.05 4.99
CA GLY A 76 5.82 -10.40 5.32
C GLY A 76 4.66 -10.37 6.30
N PHE A 77 4.89 -9.83 7.49
CA PHE A 77 3.89 -9.87 8.57
C PHE A 77 2.62 -9.09 8.23
N CYS A 78 2.74 -7.86 7.72
CA CYS A 78 1.61 -7.01 7.36
C CYS A 78 0.70 -7.63 6.29
N PRO A 79 1.19 -8.14 5.15
CA PRO A 79 0.31 -8.79 4.16
C PRO A 79 -0.30 -10.09 4.70
N LEU A 80 0.43 -10.88 5.48
CA LEU A 80 -0.12 -12.08 6.13
C LEU A 80 -1.28 -11.73 7.08
N LEU A 81 -1.08 -10.69 7.89
CA LEU A 81 -2.09 -10.18 8.80
C LEU A 81 -3.28 -9.64 8.00
N PHE A 82 -3.04 -8.84 6.97
CA PHE A 82 -4.07 -8.31 6.08
C PHE A 82 -4.94 -9.41 5.47
N VAL A 83 -4.34 -10.45 4.89
CA VAL A 83 -5.09 -11.59 4.32
C VAL A 83 -5.91 -12.32 5.39
N ARG A 84 -5.38 -12.47 6.61
CA ARG A 84 -6.15 -13.08 7.71
C ARG A 84 -7.32 -12.22 8.16
N LEU A 85 -7.14 -10.90 8.29
CA LEU A 85 -8.22 -10.00 8.69
C LEU A 85 -9.26 -9.83 7.58
N GLN A 86 -8.86 -9.87 6.31
CA GLN A 86 -9.77 -9.80 5.17
C GLN A 86 -10.87 -10.88 5.26
N ARG A 87 -10.52 -12.09 5.74
CA ARG A 87 -11.48 -13.19 5.94
C ARG A 87 -12.55 -12.94 7.00
N HIS A 88 -12.29 -12.01 7.93
CA HIS A 88 -13.18 -11.67 9.04
C HIS A 88 -13.93 -10.36 8.78
N LYS A 89 -13.75 -9.74 7.60
CA LYS A 89 -14.47 -8.54 7.23
C LYS A 89 -15.92 -8.90 6.95
N ASN A 90 -16.82 -8.57 7.87
CA ASN A 90 -18.26 -8.59 7.60
C ASN A 90 -18.55 -7.56 6.51
N ASN A 91 -19.03 -8.02 5.36
CA ASN A 91 -19.43 -7.14 4.28
C ASN A 91 -20.84 -6.64 4.56
N ILE A 92 -20.97 -5.35 4.85
CA ILE A 92 -22.29 -4.72 5.01
C ILE A 92 -22.78 -4.36 3.62
N HIS A 93 -23.68 -5.18 3.09
CA HIS A 93 -24.30 -4.93 1.79
C HIS A 93 -25.32 -3.80 1.92
N GLY A 94 -24.94 -2.62 1.46
CA GLY A 94 -25.86 -1.49 1.34
C GLY A 94 -26.78 -1.65 0.12
N PRO A 95 -27.89 -0.89 0.03
CA PRO A 95 -28.80 -0.90 -1.12
C PRO A 95 -28.17 -0.37 -2.43
N TRP A 96 -26.91 0.07 -2.36
CA TRP A 96 -26.09 0.55 -3.47
C TRP A 96 -24.86 -0.36 -3.73
N ASP A 97 -24.75 -1.50 -3.04
CA ASP A 97 -23.65 -2.45 -3.20
C ASP A 97 -23.86 -3.36 -4.43
N GLU A 98 -22.79 -4.06 -4.83
CA GLU A 98 -22.65 -4.79 -6.11
C GLU A 98 -23.97 -5.36 -6.67
N ALA A 99 -24.31 -4.95 -7.90
CA ALA A 99 -25.54 -5.36 -8.57
C ALA A 99 -25.54 -6.88 -8.80
N ILE A 100 -26.48 -7.58 -8.15
CA ILE A 100 -26.67 -9.01 -8.31
C ILE A 100 -27.27 -9.23 -9.70
N VAL A 101 -26.46 -9.70 -10.65
CA VAL A 101 -26.96 -10.12 -11.95
C VAL A 101 -27.65 -11.47 -11.75
N SER A 102 -28.96 -11.46 -11.56
CA SER A 102 -29.75 -12.68 -11.70
C SER A 102 -29.69 -13.08 -13.16
N ASP A 103 -29.00 -14.19 -13.46
CA ASP A 103 -29.08 -14.82 -14.78
C ASP A 103 -30.55 -15.13 -15.07
N PHE A 104 -31.14 -14.37 -15.99
CA PHE A 104 -32.43 -14.71 -16.57
C PHE A 104 -32.23 -15.96 -17.42
N ARG A 105 -32.36 -17.14 -16.78
CA ARG A 105 -32.48 -18.41 -17.50
C ARG A 105 -33.69 -18.26 -18.42
N GLU A 106 -33.42 -18.17 -19.71
CA GLU A 106 -34.41 -18.16 -20.78
C GLU A 106 -35.39 -19.32 -20.57
N GLU A 107 -36.63 -19.00 -20.19
CA GLU A 107 -37.81 -19.86 -20.34
C GLU A 107 -38.19 -19.99 -21.84
N ASN A 108 -37.23 -20.31 -22.71
CA ASN A 108 -37.50 -20.57 -24.13
C ASN A 108 -37.04 -21.99 -24.48
N GLY A 109 -37.84 -22.99 -24.09
CA GLY A 109 -37.55 -24.38 -24.45
C GLY A 109 -38.70 -25.38 -24.28
N SER A 110 -39.88 -24.98 -23.81
CA SER A 110 -41.07 -25.85 -23.81
C SER A 110 -41.87 -25.71 -25.11
N ALA A 111 -41.23 -25.96 -26.26
CA ALA A 111 -41.90 -26.02 -27.56
C ALA A 111 -41.22 -27.02 -28.51
N SER A 112 -41.14 -28.28 -28.11
CA SER A 112 -41.07 -29.39 -29.07
C SER A 112 -41.74 -30.62 -28.47
N SER A 113 -43.07 -30.54 -28.36
CA SER A 113 -43.94 -31.72 -28.35
C SER A 113 -44.73 -31.69 -29.67
N ILE A 114 -44.49 -32.72 -30.49
CA ILE A 114 -45.27 -33.36 -31.56
C ILE A 114 -44.28 -34.00 -32.54
#